data_AF-A0A1A7YGP6-F1
#
_entry.id   AF-A0A1A7YGP6-F1
#
_cell.length_a   1.000
_cell.length_b   1.000
_cell.length_c   1.000
_cell.angle_alpha   90.00
_cell.angle_beta   90.00
_cell.angle_gamma   90.00
#
_symmetry.space_group_name_H-M   'P 1'
#
loop_
_entity.id
_entity.type
_entity.pdbx_description
1 polymer ?
#
loop_
_entity_poly.entity_id
_entity_poly.type
_entity_poly.pdbx_seq_one_letter_code
_entity_poly.pdbx_strand_id
1 'polypeptide(L)'
;VNFGNTCYCNSVLQALYFCRPFREKVLAYKVQPRRKESLLTCLADLFNSIATQKKKVGVIPPKKFISRLRKENELFDNYMQQDAH
;
A
#
# COMPACT_ATOMS: atom_id res chain seq x y z
N VAL A 1 8.87 -5.98 0.28
CA VAL A 1 9.36 -6.81 1.41
C VAL A 1 8.17 -7.55 1.99
N ASN A 2 8.29 -8.85 2.28
CA ASN A 2 7.25 -9.64 2.94
C ASN A 2 7.42 -9.51 4.47
N PHE A 3 6.34 -9.24 5.20
CA PHE A 3 6.32 -9.05 6.66
C PHE A 3 5.56 -10.17 7.39
N GLY A 4 5.91 -11.41 7.09
CA GLY A 4 5.23 -12.60 7.59
C GLY A 4 3.93 -12.85 6.85
N ASN A 5 3.97 -13.71 5.84
CA ASN A 5 2.81 -14.10 5.00
C ASN A 5 2.01 -12.94 4.41
N THR A 6 2.62 -11.78 4.14
CA THR A 6 1.96 -10.61 3.53
C THR A 6 2.10 -10.57 2.00
N CYS A 7 2.43 -11.70 1.36
CA CYS A 7 2.62 -11.74 -0.10
C CYS A 7 1.31 -11.54 -0.86
N TYR A 8 0.17 -11.98 -0.30
CA TYR A 8 -1.17 -11.72 -0.84
C TYR A 8 -1.36 -10.20 -1.04
N CYS A 9 -1.13 -9.42 0.02
CA CYS A 9 -1.23 -7.97 -0.01
C CYS A 9 -0.23 -7.32 -0.98
N ASN A 10 1.03 -7.78 -0.97
CA ASN A 10 2.05 -7.24 -1.86
C ASN A 10 1.68 -7.44 -3.34
N SER A 11 1.13 -8.60 -3.71
CA SER A 11 0.72 -8.90 -5.09
C SER A 11 -0.43 -8.01 -5.56
N VAL A 12 -1.44 -7.81 -4.72
CA VAL A 12 -2.58 -6.89 -4.99
C VAL A 12 -2.09 -5.46 -5.10
N LEU A 13 -1.20 -4.99 -4.21
CA LEU A 13 -0.63 -3.65 -4.29
C LEU A 13 0.12 -3.40 -5.61
N GLN A 14 0.87 -4.39 -6.11
CA GLN A 14 1.51 -4.29 -7.42
C GLN A 14 0.47 -4.22 -8.54
N ALA A 15 -0.52 -5.12 -8.55
CA ALA A 15 -1.59 -5.11 -9.56
C ALA A 15 -2.30 -3.76 -9.60
N LEU A 16 -2.71 -3.23 -8.45
CA LEU A 16 -3.35 -1.92 -8.33
C LEU A 16 -2.44 -0.76 -8.77
N TYR A 17 -1.13 -0.83 -8.51
CA TYR A 17 -0.19 0.20 -8.95
C TYR A 17 -0.08 0.27 -10.47
N PHE A 18 -0.16 -0.87 -11.17
CA PHE A 18 -0.09 -0.91 -12.63
C PHE A 18 -1.44 -0.66 -13.31
N CYS A 19 -2.56 -0.67 -12.56
CA CYS A 19 -3.84 -0.11 -13.01
C CYS A 19 -3.75 1.42 -13.11
N ARG A 20 -3.37 1.94 -14.28
CA ARG A 20 -3.09 3.38 -14.49
C ARG A 20 -4.18 4.33 -13.95
N PRO A 21 -5.48 4.14 -14.26
CA PRO A 21 -6.51 5.06 -13.78
C PRO A 21 -6.59 5.08 -12.25
N PHE A 22 -6.44 3.93 -11.61
CA PHE A 22 -6.43 3.82 -10.15
C PHE A 22 -5.23 4.53 -9.55
N ARG A 23 -4.02 4.25 -10.05
CA ARG A 23 -2.79 4.90 -9.60
C ARG A 23 -2.86 6.42 -9.69
N GLU A 24 -3.34 6.96 -10.81
CA GLU A 24 -3.45 8.40 -11.01
C GLU A 24 -4.39 9.05 -9.99
N LYS A 25 -5.54 8.44 -9.71
CA LYS A 25 -6.47 8.92 -8.68
C LYS A 25 -5.87 8.85 -7.28
N VAL A 26 -5.16 7.78 -6.96
CA VAL A 26 -4.47 7.62 -5.66
C VAL A 26 -3.35 8.65 -5.48
N LEU A 27 -2.58 8.94 -6.53
CA LEU A 27 -1.55 9.99 -6.48
C LEU A 27 -2.17 11.39 -6.37
N ALA A 28 -3.26 11.68 -7.09
CA ALA A 28 -3.98 12.94 -6.97
C ALA A 28 -4.57 13.14 -5.55
N TYR A 29 -5.03 12.06 -4.91
CA TYR A 29 -5.52 12.07 -3.54
C TYR A 29 -4.46 12.55 -2.54
N LYS A 30 -3.18 12.22 -2.77
CA LYS A 30 -2.06 12.61 -1.89
C LYS A 30 -1.81 14.12 -1.82
N VAL A 31 -2.12 14.86 -2.89
CA VAL A 31 -1.82 16.30 -3.02
C VAL A 31 -2.74 17.16 -2.15
N GLN A 32 -3.85 16.62 -1.66
CA GLN A 32 -4.83 17.38 -0.88
C GLN A 32 -4.38 17.61 0.57
N PRO A 33 -4.39 18.86 1.08
CA PRO A 33 -3.96 19.15 2.44
C PRO A 33 -4.94 18.64 3.51
N ARG A 34 -4.41 18.30 4.69
CA ARG A 34 -5.13 17.94 5.92
C ARG A 34 -6.15 16.79 5.79
N ARG A 35 -5.66 15.55 5.74
CA ARG A 35 -6.50 14.36 5.96
C ARG A 35 -6.06 13.60 7.19
N LYS A 36 -7.04 13.12 7.96
CA LYS A 36 -6.81 12.15 9.04
C LYS A 36 -6.25 10.87 8.43
N GLU A 37 -5.31 10.25 9.13
CA GLU A 37 -4.73 8.98 8.71
C GLU A 37 -5.82 7.91 8.53
N SER A 38 -5.78 7.21 7.40
CA SER A 38 -6.63 6.07 7.02
C SER A 38 -5.84 5.08 6.15
N LEU A 39 -6.40 3.89 5.89
CA LEU A 39 -5.79 2.95 4.95
C LEU A 39 -5.53 3.58 3.56
N LEU A 40 -6.46 4.41 3.08
CA LEU A 40 -6.30 5.14 1.80
C LEU A 40 -5.15 6.15 1.85
N THR A 41 -4.95 6.89 2.95
CA THR A 41 -3.80 7.80 3.05
C THR A 41 -2.48 7.02 3.07
N CYS A 42 -2.43 5.86 3.76
CA CYS A 42 -1.25 5.01 3.77
C CYS A 42 -0.96 4.41 2.38
N LEU A 43 -1.99 4.06 1.61
CA LEU A 43 -1.86 3.60 0.23
C LEU A 43 -1.30 4.73 -0.66
N ALA A 44 -1.84 5.94 -0.52
CA ALA A 44 -1.40 7.11 -1.28
C ALA A 44 0.06 7.46 -0.97
N ASP A 45 0.48 7.41 0.29
CA ASP A 45 1.88 7.58 0.70
C ASP A 45 2.79 6.51 0.11
N LEU A 46 2.35 5.25 0.07
CA LEU A 46 3.09 4.15 -0.52
C LEU A 46 3.26 4.34 -2.04
N PHE A 47 2.17 4.64 -2.75
CA PHE A 47 2.20 4.86 -4.20
C PHE A 47 3.06 6.07 -4.56
N ASN A 48 2.97 7.15 -3.79
CA ASN A 48 3.83 8.32 -3.97
C ASN A 48 5.31 7.99 -3.74
N SER A 49 5.61 7.18 -2.72
CA SER A 49 6.98 6.72 -2.45
C SER A 49 7.56 5.86 -3.58
N ILE A 50 6.73 5.07 -4.26
CA ILE A 50 7.13 4.33 -5.47
C ILE A 50 7.36 5.29 -6.64
N ALA A 51 6.41 6.19 -6.89
CA ALA A 51 6.43 7.11 -8.04
C ALA A 51 7.58 8.15 -7.99
N THR A 52 8.01 8.55 -6.80
CA THR A 52 9.04 9.59 -6.60
C THR A 52 10.42 9.01 -6.31
N GLN A 53 10.60 7.70 -6.44
CA GLN A 53 11.88 7.04 -6.20
C GLN A 53 12.96 7.56 -7.18
N LYS A 54 14.15 7.90 -6.66
CA LYS A 54 15.25 8.43 -7.48
C LYS A 54 15.85 7.37 -8.42
N LYS A 55 15.87 6.11 -7.98
CA LYS A 55 16.38 4.97 -8.76
C LYS A 55 15.25 4.33 -9.56
N LYS A 56 15.52 3.91 -10.79
CA LYS A 56 14.55 3.18 -11.63
C LYS A 56 14.14 1.82 -11.04
N VAL A 57 15.00 1.21 -10.24
CA VAL A 57 14.79 -0.10 -9.62
C VAL A 57 15.17 -0.03 -8.13
N GLY A 58 14.37 -0.68 -7.29
CA GLY A 58 14.60 -0.76 -5.85
C GLY A 58 13.50 -1.52 -5.14
N VAL A 59 13.61 -1.60 -3.82
CA VAL A 59 12.63 -2.27 -2.96
C VAL A 59 12.08 -1.26 -1.96
N ILE A 60 10.75 -1.18 -1.86
CA ILE A 60 10.05 -0.35 -0.87
C ILE A 60 9.34 -1.27 0.14
N PRO A 61 9.62 -1.13 1.45
CA PRO A 61 8.91 -1.89 2.47
C PRO A 61 7.57 -1.22 2.84
N PRO A 62 6.39 -1.85 2.63
CA PRO A 62 5.08 -1.25 2.92
C PRO A 62 4.69 -1.26 4.41
N LYS A 63 5.63 -1.01 5.33
CA LYS A 63 5.43 -1.17 6.79
C LYS A 63 4.21 -0.42 7.33
N LYS A 64 4.06 0.87 6.96
CA LYS A 64 2.95 1.71 7.41
C LYS A 64 1.60 1.21 6.92
N PHE A 65 1.53 0.81 5.64
CA PHE A 65 0.31 0.27 5.05
C PHE A 65 -0.11 -1.04 5.72
N ILE A 66 0.83 -1.98 5.92
CA ILE A 66 0.54 -3.26 6.58
C ILE A 66 0.10 -3.05 8.03
N SER A 67 0.80 -2.19 8.79
CA SER A 67 0.41 -1.85 10.16
C SER A 67 -1.01 -1.26 10.21
N ARG A 68 -1.35 -0.40 9.25
CA ARG A 68 -2.69 0.18 9.17
C ARG A 68 -3.77 -0.83 8.79
N LEU A 69 -3.47 -1.72 7.83
CA LEU A 69 -4.38 -2.80 7.41
C LEU A 69 -4.74 -3.72 8.59
N ARG A 70 -3.73 -4.16 9.35
CA ARG A 70 -3.92 -4.97 10.55
C ARG A 70 -4.78 -4.26 11.59
N LYS A 71 -4.50 -2.98 11.83
CA LYS A 71 -5.28 -2.17 12.79
C LYS A 71 -6.74 -1.95 12.37
N GLU A 72 -7.02 -1.80 11.07
CA GLU A 72 -8.37 -1.53 10.57
C GLU A 72 -9.20 -2.79 10.31
N ASN A 73 -8.57 -3.98 10.26
CA ASN A 73 -9.27 -5.23 9.98
C ASN A 73 -8.63 -6.41 10.72
N GLU A 74 -9.34 -6.91 11.74
CA GLU A 74 -8.94 -8.03 12.60
C GLU A 74 -8.70 -9.33 11.80
N LEU A 75 -9.37 -9.54 10.66
CA LEU A 75 -9.15 -10.71 9.80
C LEU A 75 -7.69 -10.77 9.30
N PHE A 76 -7.07 -9.60 9.13
CA PHE A 76 -5.69 -9.47 8.67
C PHE A 76 -4.70 -9.24 9.81
N ASP A 77 -5.17 -9.06 11.07
CA ASP A 77 -4.32 -8.82 12.25
C ASP A 77 -3.70 -10.11 12.81
N ASN A 78 -3.00 -10.82 11.94
CA ASN A 78 -2.28 -12.04 12.28
C ASN A 78 -1.10 -12.23 11.31
N TYR A 79 -0.39 -13.35 11.50
CA TYR A 79 0.74 -13.74 10.66
C TYR A 79 0.37 -14.89 9.70
N MET A 80 -0.93 -15.18 9.51
CA MET A 80 -1.38 -16.24 8.62
C MET A 80 -1.37 -15.76 7.16
N GLN A 81 -1.22 -16.71 6.25
CA GLN A 81 -1.48 -16.47 4.83
C GLN A 81 -2.96 -16.19 4.61
N GLN A 82 -3.26 -15.29 3.69
CA GLN A 82 -4.63 -14.87 3.37
C GLN A 82 -4.86 -14.95 1.86
N ASP A 83 -6.13 -14.98 1.48
CA ASP A 83 -6.52 -14.91 0.07
C ASP A 83 -6.28 -13.49 -0.49
N ALA A 84 -6.00 -13.41 -1.78
CA ALA A 84 -5.69 -12.16 -2.48
C ALA A 84 -6.89 -11.56 -3.24
N HIS A 85 -7.96 -12.34 -3.43
CA HIS A 85 -9.18 -11.98 -4.14
C HIS A 85 -10.20 -11.34 -3.18
#